data_AF-A0A2N2L4M5-F1
#
_entry.id   AF-A0A2N2L4M5-F1
#
_cell.length_a   1.000
_cell.length_b   1.000
_cell.length_c   1.000
_cell.angle_alpha   90.00
_cell.angle_beta   90.00
_cell.angle_gamma   90.00
#
_symmetry.space_group_name_H-M   'P 1'
#
loop_
_entity.id
_entity.type
_entity.pdbx_description
1 polymer ?
#
loop_
_entity_poly.entity_id
_entity_poly.type
_entity_poly.pdbx_seq_one_letter_code
_entity_poly.pdbx_strand_id
1 'polypeptide(L)'
;MLASLKLIDLVEKNAEAIAQQWVEVVKKNERTPHYHGLPSEKLVQQSVEFYRQLRRMLMSSNTFEETQDYFLKYAKACYEEGIPLHEAIYAVVLMRRQMWLYAEFQATFITVVEHQQALDSITRTILVMDYAVYRITQHYLDLQNK
;
A
#
# COMPACT_ATOMS: atom_id res chain seq x y z
N MET A 1 -5.97 -0.82 -25.41
CA MET A 1 -7.08 -0.36 -24.54
C MET A 1 -6.49 -0.25 -23.15
N LEU A 2 -6.38 0.95 -22.56
CA LEU A 2 -5.98 1.05 -21.15
C LEU A 2 -7.07 0.33 -20.35
N ALA A 3 -6.73 -0.78 -19.70
CA ALA A 3 -7.66 -1.46 -18.81
C ALA A 3 -8.09 -0.44 -17.76
N SER A 4 -9.39 -0.11 -17.71
CA SER A 4 -9.91 0.78 -16.68
C SER A 4 -9.69 0.12 -15.33
N LEU A 5 -8.92 0.76 -14.46
CA LEU A 5 -8.62 0.28 -13.11
C LEU A 5 -9.55 0.97 -12.12
N LYS A 6 -10.84 0.65 -12.17
CA LYS A 6 -11.88 1.37 -11.42
C LYS A 6 -11.63 1.40 -9.90
N LEU A 7 -11.03 0.36 -9.35
CA LEU A 7 -10.61 0.35 -7.94
C LEU A 7 -9.53 1.39 -7.68
N ILE A 8 -8.52 1.50 -8.55
CA ILE A 8 -7.43 2.46 -8.40
C ILE A 8 -7.94 3.88 -8.53
N ASP A 9 -8.85 4.14 -9.47
CA ASP A 9 -9.46 5.46 -9.65
C ASP A 9 -10.21 5.91 -8.39
N LEU A 10 -10.92 4.99 -7.74
CA LEU A 10 -11.61 5.27 -6.47
C LEU A 10 -10.62 5.54 -5.34
N VAL A 11 -9.53 4.77 -5.29
CA VAL A 11 -8.51 4.88 -4.25
C VAL A 11 -7.74 6.19 -4.35
N GLU A 12 -7.33 6.60 -5.55
CA GLU A 12 -6.66 7.88 -5.77
C GLU A 12 -7.53 9.06 -5.36
N LYS A 13 -8.83 9.03 -5.73
CA LYS A 13 -9.79 10.08 -5.37
C LYS A 13 -10.03 10.19 -3.87
N ASN A 14 -9.91 9.08 -3.15
CA ASN A 14 -10.22 9.00 -1.72
C ASN A 14 -8.98 8.72 -0.86
N ALA A 15 -7.78 8.95 -1.40
CA ALA A 15 -6.51 8.55 -0.78
C ALA A 15 -6.38 9.05 0.67
N GLU A 16 -6.81 10.27 0.95
CA GLU A 16 -6.75 10.87 2.29
C GLU A 16 -7.69 10.18 3.29
N ALA A 17 -8.94 9.89 2.88
CA ALA A 17 -9.88 9.17 3.74
C ALA A 17 -9.40 7.74 4.04
N ILE A 18 -8.89 7.04 3.02
CA ILE A 18 -8.35 5.68 3.17
C ILE A 18 -7.09 5.70 4.05
N ALA A 19 -6.23 6.71 3.89
CA ALA A 19 -5.05 6.91 4.72
C ALA A 19 -5.41 7.11 6.20
N GLN A 20 -6.38 7.98 6.49
CA GLN A 20 -6.86 8.19 7.86
C GLN A 20 -7.40 6.90 8.48
N GLN A 21 -8.20 6.11 7.74
CA GLN A 21 -8.69 4.81 8.21
C GLN A 21 -7.54 3.81 8.46
N TRP A 22 -6.54 3.79 7.58
CA TRP A 22 -5.35 2.97 7.76
C TRP A 22 -4.57 3.35 9.01
N VAL A 23 -4.39 4.65 9.29
CA VAL A 23 -3.72 5.12 10.51
C VAL A 23 -4.44 4.63 11.76
N GLU A 24 -5.78 4.72 11.81
CA GLU A 24 -6.55 4.21 12.94
C GLU A 24 -6.35 2.70 13.15
N VAL A 25 -6.22 1.94 12.06
CA VAL A 25 -6.01 0.49 12.12
C VAL A 25 -4.59 0.15 12.58
N VAL A 26 -3.56 0.72 11.96
CA VAL A 26 -2.16 0.39 12.25
C VAL A 26 -1.76 0.83 13.66
N LYS A 27 -2.34 1.93 14.18
CA LYS A 27 -2.06 2.41 15.54
C LYS A 27 -2.74 1.60 16.64
N LYS A 28 -3.68 0.72 16.30
CA LYS A 28 -4.42 -0.11 17.27
C LYS A 28 -4.19 -1.61 17.08
N ASN A 29 -3.53 -2.02 15.99
CA ASN A 29 -3.33 -3.42 15.67
C ASN A 29 -2.22 -4.02 16.56
N GLU A 30 -2.52 -5.15 17.21
CA GLU A 30 -1.59 -5.87 18.08
C GLU A 30 -0.33 -6.35 17.37
N ARG A 31 -0.38 -6.47 16.04
CA ARG A 31 0.76 -6.88 15.20
C ARG A 31 1.59 -5.69 14.70
N THR A 32 1.28 -4.46 15.10
CA THR A 32 2.07 -3.26 14.73
C THR A 32 2.31 -2.31 15.92
N PRO A 33 2.80 -2.79 17.09
CA PRO A 33 3.00 -1.96 18.26
C PRO A 33 3.94 -0.76 18.04
N HIS A 34 4.94 -0.83 17.15
CA HIS A 34 5.85 0.29 16.90
C HIS A 34 5.14 1.48 16.25
N TYR A 35 4.02 1.25 15.55
CA TYR A 35 3.22 2.31 14.94
C TYR A 35 2.35 3.08 15.93
N HIS A 36 2.07 2.52 17.12
CA HIS A 36 1.14 3.09 18.10
C HIS A 36 1.61 4.47 18.59
N GLY A 37 2.93 4.64 18.74
CA GLY A 37 3.55 5.90 19.18
C GLY A 37 3.85 6.92 18.07
N LEU A 38 3.75 6.55 16.79
CA LEU A 38 4.17 7.43 15.69
C LEU A 38 3.16 8.57 15.45
N PRO A 39 3.61 9.77 15.04
CA PRO A 39 2.71 10.89 14.74
C PRO A 39 1.72 10.53 13.62
N SER A 40 0.41 10.66 13.89
CA SER A 40 -0.63 10.32 12.92
C SER A 40 -0.50 11.12 11.61
N GLU A 41 -0.14 12.41 11.70
CA GLU A 41 0.05 13.26 10.52
C GLU A 41 1.10 12.70 9.55
N LYS A 42 2.24 12.25 10.09
CA LYS A 42 3.32 11.63 9.31
C LYS A 42 2.83 10.35 8.63
N LEU A 43 2.11 9.51 9.36
CA LEU A 43 1.56 8.26 8.84
C LEU A 43 0.50 8.51 7.75
N VAL A 44 -0.34 9.54 7.92
CA VAL A 44 -1.31 9.96 6.88
C VAL A 44 -0.57 10.40 5.63
N GLN A 45 0.43 11.30 5.74
CA GLN A 45 1.20 11.76 4.58
C GLN A 45 1.87 10.60 3.83
N GLN A 46 2.51 9.68 4.56
CA GLN A 46 3.16 8.51 3.98
C GLN A 46 2.16 7.59 3.24
N SER A 47 1.00 7.33 3.83
CA SER A 47 -0.02 6.47 3.22
C SER A 47 -0.78 7.15 2.07
N VAL A 48 -0.95 8.47 2.10
CA VAL A 48 -1.47 9.23 0.95
C VAL A 48 -0.51 9.16 -0.24
N GLU A 49 0.79 9.34 0.00
CA GLU A 49 1.81 9.20 -1.05
C GLU A 49 1.75 7.79 -1.65
N PHE A 50 1.65 6.75 -0.81
CA PHE A 50 1.47 5.37 -1.25
C PHE A 50 0.30 5.22 -2.22
N TYR A 51 -0.91 5.66 -1.82
CA TYR A 51 -2.11 5.49 -2.64
C TYR A 51 -2.05 6.28 -3.96
N ARG A 52 -1.36 7.42 -3.99
CA ARG A 52 -1.14 8.22 -5.20
C ARG A 52 -0.13 7.59 -6.16
N GLN A 53 0.86 6.86 -5.66
CA GLN A 53 1.85 6.17 -6.50
C GLN A 53 1.32 4.84 -7.07
N LEU A 54 0.20 4.31 -6.57
CA LEU A 54 -0.35 3.02 -7.01
C LEU A 54 -0.58 2.96 -8.52
N ARG A 55 -1.25 3.94 -9.12
CA ARG A 55 -1.50 3.93 -10.57
C ARG A 55 -0.21 3.88 -11.37
N ARG A 56 0.79 4.65 -10.97
CA ARG A 56 2.12 4.64 -11.61
C ARG A 56 2.73 3.23 -11.55
N MET A 57 2.81 2.64 -10.36
CA MET A 57 3.36 1.29 -10.18
C MET A 57 2.60 0.24 -10.99
N LEU A 58 1.27 0.34 -11.09
CA LEU A 58 0.41 -0.64 -11.77
C LEU A 58 0.36 -0.50 -13.30
N MET A 59 0.68 0.69 -13.83
CA MET A 59 0.64 1.00 -15.26
C MET A 59 2.03 0.98 -15.90
N SER A 60 3.10 0.88 -15.11
CA SER A 60 4.46 0.78 -15.62
C SER A 60 4.66 -0.46 -16.49
N SER A 61 5.36 -0.29 -17.63
CA SER A 61 5.85 -1.40 -18.45
C SER A 61 6.94 -2.21 -17.74
N ASN A 62 7.60 -1.62 -16.73
CA ASN A 62 8.52 -2.29 -15.83
C ASN A 62 8.06 -2.12 -14.36
N THR A 63 6.95 -2.79 -14.03
CA THR A 63 6.36 -2.76 -12.68
C THR A 63 7.38 -3.05 -11.59
N PHE A 64 8.30 -4.00 -11.81
CA PHE A 64 9.29 -4.38 -10.80
C PHE A 64 10.26 -3.23 -10.47
N GLU A 65 10.79 -2.54 -11.47
CA GLU A 65 11.78 -1.46 -11.29
C GLU A 65 11.17 -0.22 -10.62
N GLU A 66 9.99 0.23 -11.05
CA GLU A 66 9.36 1.40 -10.40
C GLU A 66 8.87 1.10 -8.98
N THR A 67 8.35 -0.10 -8.75
CA THR A 67 7.92 -0.57 -7.42
C THR A 67 9.11 -0.61 -6.48
N GLN A 68 10.28 -1.02 -6.98
CA GLN A 68 11.52 -1.11 -6.21
C GLN A 68 11.90 0.24 -5.59
N ASP A 69 11.94 1.34 -6.34
CA ASP A 69 12.41 2.63 -5.82
C ASP A 69 11.55 3.15 -4.67
N TYR A 70 10.23 3.01 -4.79
CA TYR A 70 9.30 3.41 -3.74
C TYR A 70 9.48 2.56 -2.48
N PHE A 71 9.46 1.24 -2.63
CA PHE A 71 9.50 0.34 -1.47
C PHE A 71 10.89 0.24 -0.81
N LEU A 72 11.98 0.53 -1.53
CA LEU A 72 13.30 0.73 -0.92
C LEU A 72 13.31 1.94 0.01
N LYS A 73 12.76 3.08 -0.43
CA LYS A 73 12.64 4.28 0.41
C LYS A 73 11.76 4.03 1.63
N TYR A 74 10.63 3.36 1.44
CA TYR A 74 9.74 2.94 2.53
C TYR A 74 10.49 2.05 3.55
N ALA A 75 11.19 1.01 3.07
CA ALA A 75 11.92 0.08 3.92
C ALA A 75 13.02 0.78 4.71
N LYS A 76 13.79 1.65 4.05
CA LYS A 76 14.85 2.43 4.69
C LYS A 76 14.27 3.33 5.79
N ALA A 77 13.21 4.07 5.50
CA ALA A 77 12.58 4.94 6.49
C ALA A 77 12.06 4.16 7.71
N CYS A 78 11.39 3.02 7.48
CA CYS A 78 10.92 2.17 8.57
C CYS A 78 12.08 1.62 9.42
N TYR A 79 13.20 1.23 8.78
CA TYR A 79 14.40 0.76 9.48
C TYR A 79 15.03 1.86 10.34
N GLU A 80 15.19 3.07 9.78
CA GLU A 80 15.72 4.24 10.49
C GLU A 80 14.83 4.67 11.68
N GLU A 81 13.53 4.40 11.61
CA GLU A 81 12.57 4.61 12.70
C GLU A 81 12.54 3.46 13.72
N GLY A 82 13.34 2.43 13.54
CA GLY A 82 13.39 1.27 14.44
C GLY A 82 12.19 0.34 14.31
N ILE A 83 11.38 0.45 13.24
CA ILE A 83 10.23 -0.42 13.00
C ILE A 83 10.77 -1.79 12.54
N PRO A 84 10.42 -2.89 13.23
CA PRO A 84 10.90 -4.21 12.85
C PRO A 84 10.25 -4.67 11.54
N LEU A 85 11.00 -5.45 10.76
CA LEU A 85 10.63 -5.88 9.41
C LEU A 85 9.21 -6.45 9.31
N HIS A 86 8.81 -7.30 10.25
CA HIS A 86 7.50 -7.95 10.22
C HIS A 86 6.35 -6.94 10.36
N GLU A 87 6.53 -5.87 11.15
CA GLU A 87 5.54 -4.78 11.27
C GLU A 87 5.53 -3.91 10.02
N ALA A 88 6.71 -3.60 9.46
CA ALA A 88 6.81 -2.83 8.23
C ALA A 88 6.10 -3.52 7.06
N ILE A 89 6.23 -4.85 6.93
CA ILE A 89 5.50 -5.66 5.95
C ILE A 89 4.00 -5.66 6.27
N TYR A 90 3.62 -5.91 7.53
CA TYR A 90 2.22 -6.02 7.88
C TYR A 90 1.47 -4.69 7.74
N ALA A 91 2.14 -3.55 7.97
CA ALA A 91 1.63 -2.22 7.68
C ALA A 91 1.24 -2.04 6.20
N VAL A 92 2.05 -2.52 5.26
CA VAL A 92 1.72 -2.51 3.81
C VAL A 92 0.55 -3.44 3.51
N VAL A 93 0.50 -4.62 4.14
CA VAL A 93 -0.66 -5.54 4.02
C VAL A 93 -1.95 -4.86 4.49
N LEU A 94 -1.88 -4.08 5.58
CA LEU A 94 -3.02 -3.31 6.08
C LEU A 94 -3.41 -2.18 5.11
N MET A 95 -2.47 -1.49 4.46
CA MET A 95 -2.79 -0.49 3.42
C MET A 95 -3.58 -1.12 2.28
N ARG A 96 -3.12 -2.27 1.77
CA ARG A 96 -3.84 -3.05 0.74
C ARG A 96 -5.25 -3.42 1.20
N ARG A 97 -5.42 -3.82 2.46
CA ARG A 97 -6.72 -4.18 3.02
C ARG A 97 -7.67 -2.99 3.10
N GLN A 98 -7.19 -1.82 3.55
CA GLN A 98 -8.05 -0.62 3.65
C GLN A 98 -8.51 -0.14 2.28
N MET A 99 -7.64 -0.23 1.28
CA MET A 99 -7.97 0.04 -0.11
C MET A 99 -9.21 -0.76 -0.58
N TRP A 100 -9.24 -2.07 -0.25
CA TRP A 100 -10.35 -2.96 -0.61
C TRP A 100 -11.62 -2.67 0.19
N LEU A 101 -11.52 -2.58 1.52
CA LEU A 101 -12.67 -2.35 2.41
C LEU A 101 -13.38 -1.04 2.10
N TYR A 102 -12.63 0.01 1.77
CA TYR A 102 -13.21 1.29 1.40
C TYR A 102 -14.02 1.19 0.11
N ALA A 103 -13.53 0.48 -0.91
CA ALA A 103 -14.23 0.29 -2.17
C ALA A 103 -15.50 -0.58 -2.02
N GLU A 104 -15.43 -1.59 -1.16
CA GLU A 104 -16.59 -2.44 -0.82
C GLU A 104 -17.69 -1.61 -0.13
N PHE A 105 -17.34 -0.76 0.83
CA PHE A 105 -18.29 0.09 1.55
C PHE A 105 -19.01 1.12 0.66
N GLN A 106 -18.35 1.58 -0.41
CA GLN A 106 -18.91 2.57 -1.33
C GLN A 106 -19.86 1.98 -2.38
N ALA A 107 -20.18 0.66 -2.33
CA ALA A 107 -21.03 -0.04 -3.29
C ALA A 107 -20.67 0.30 -4.77
N THR A 108 -19.37 0.44 -5.05
CA THR A 108 -18.88 1.10 -6.27
C THR A 108 -19.01 0.25 -7.54
N PHE A 109 -19.09 -1.07 -7.38
CA PHE A 109 -19.14 -2.02 -8.48
C PHE A 109 -20.56 -2.62 -8.53
N ILE A 110 -21.36 -2.14 -9.49
CA ILE A 110 -22.78 -2.51 -9.60
C ILE A 110 -23.00 -3.40 -10.83
N THR A 111 -22.25 -3.15 -11.90
CA THR A 111 -22.35 -3.91 -13.15
C THR A 111 -21.28 -4.98 -13.26
N VAL A 112 -21.54 -6.01 -14.08
CA VAL A 112 -20.59 -7.10 -14.36
C VAL A 112 -19.25 -6.58 -14.90
N VAL A 113 -19.28 -5.56 -15.76
CA VAL A 113 -18.07 -4.94 -16.32
C VAL A 113 -17.24 -4.28 -15.23
N GLU A 114 -17.88 -3.58 -14.30
CA GLU A 114 -17.20 -2.93 -13.18
C GLU A 114 -16.60 -3.94 -12.20
N HIS A 115 -17.29 -5.08 -11.97
CA HIS A 115 -16.72 -6.18 -11.21
C HIS A 115 -15.47 -6.77 -11.88
N GLN A 116 -15.49 -6.96 -13.21
CA GLN A 116 -14.30 -7.43 -13.93
C GLN A 116 -13.15 -6.43 -13.82
N GLN A 117 -13.41 -5.13 -13.98
CA GLN A 117 -12.40 -4.08 -13.82
C GLN A 117 -11.83 -4.04 -12.38
N ALA A 118 -12.66 -4.32 -11.38
CA ALA A 118 -12.21 -4.45 -10.00
C ALA A 118 -11.27 -5.66 -9.83
N LEU A 119 -11.63 -6.83 -10.37
CA LEU A 119 -10.79 -8.03 -10.34
C LEU A 119 -9.44 -7.83 -11.04
N ASP A 120 -9.43 -7.16 -12.20
CA ASP A 120 -8.21 -6.82 -12.92
C ASP A 120 -7.31 -5.89 -12.08
N SER A 121 -7.92 -4.92 -11.38
CA SER A 121 -7.21 -4.03 -10.47
C SER A 121 -6.61 -4.78 -9.28
N ILE A 122 -7.38 -5.67 -8.65
CA ILE A 122 -6.92 -6.52 -7.53
C ILE A 122 -5.72 -7.35 -7.95
N THR A 123 -5.81 -8.05 -9.09
CA THR A 123 -4.75 -8.93 -9.59
C THR A 123 -3.44 -8.17 -9.80
N ARG A 124 -3.52 -6.96 -10.37
CA ARG A 124 -2.33 -6.10 -10.54
C ARG A 124 -1.79 -5.60 -9.20
N THR A 125 -2.66 -5.22 -8.27
CA THR A 125 -2.23 -4.78 -6.93
C THR A 125 -1.56 -5.91 -6.16
N ILE A 126 -2.03 -7.16 -6.27
CA ILE A 126 -1.36 -8.32 -5.67
C ILE A 126 0.09 -8.39 -6.14
N LEU A 127 0.33 -8.32 -7.45
CA LEU A 127 1.69 -8.38 -8.01
C LEU A 127 2.61 -7.27 -7.47
N VAL A 128 2.14 -6.01 -7.44
CA VAL A 128 2.92 -4.88 -6.88
C VAL A 128 3.25 -5.12 -5.41
N MET A 129 2.31 -5.66 -4.64
CA MET A 129 2.47 -5.91 -3.21
C MET A 129 3.41 -7.09 -2.95
N ASP A 130 3.39 -8.12 -3.79
CA ASP A 130 4.33 -9.24 -3.69
C ASP A 130 5.77 -8.77 -3.92
N TYR A 131 5.98 -7.89 -4.91
CA TYR A 131 7.26 -7.22 -5.09
C TYR A 131 7.62 -6.30 -3.93
N ALA A 132 6.67 -5.57 -3.36
CA ALA A 132 6.88 -4.77 -2.16
C ALA A 132 7.46 -5.61 -1.02
N VAL A 133 6.81 -6.72 -0.69
CA VAL A 133 7.24 -7.63 0.39
C VAL A 133 8.65 -8.16 0.13
N TYR A 134 8.92 -8.63 -1.09
CA TYR A 134 10.24 -9.13 -1.47
C TYR A 134 11.33 -8.05 -1.29
N ARG A 135 11.08 -6.82 -1.79
CA ARG A 135 12.06 -5.73 -1.76
C ARG A 135 12.27 -5.14 -0.38
N ILE A 136 11.21 -4.99 0.42
CA ILE A 136 11.32 -4.54 1.81
C ILE A 136 12.17 -5.56 2.60
N THR A 137 11.85 -6.85 2.46
CA THR A 137 12.60 -7.93 3.13
C THR A 137 14.07 -7.90 2.76
N GLN A 138 14.37 -7.88 1.46
CA GLN A 138 15.75 -7.84 0.98
C GLN A 138 16.50 -6.62 1.54
N HIS A 139 15.89 -5.44 1.50
CA HIS A 139 16.56 -4.21 1.93
C HIS A 139 16.82 -4.16 3.44
N TYR A 140 15.88 -4.65 4.26
CA TYR A 140 16.09 -4.77 5.70
C TYR A 140 17.27 -5.70 6.02
N LEU A 141 17.39 -6.83 5.32
CA LEU A 141 18.53 -7.75 5.49
C LEU A 141 19.85 -7.08 5.10
N ASP A 142 19.87 -6.33 3.99
CA ASP A 142 21.05 -5.59 3.56
C ASP A 142 21.48 -4.50 4.57
N LEU A 143 20.53 -3.88 5.26
CA LEU A 143 20.80 -2.87 6.28
C LEU A 143 21.28 -3.47 7.60
N GLN A 144 20.85 -4.68 7.95
CA GLN A 144 21.27 -5.40 9.14
C GLN A 144 22.67 -6.01 9.01
N ASN A 145 23.09 -6.34 7.79
CA ASN A 145 24.40 -6.94 7.50
C ASN A 145 25.50 -5.91 7.26
N LYS A 146 25.22 -4.61 7.46
CA LYS A 146 26.17 -3.50 7.37
C LYS A 146 26.57 -3.02 8.76
#